data_AF-A0A1H0SWP7-F1
#
_entry.id   AF-A0A1H0SWP7-F1
#
_cell.length_a   1.000
_cell.length_b   1.000
_cell.length_c   1.000
_cell.angle_alpha   90.00
_cell.angle_beta   90.00
_cell.angle_gamma   90.00
#
_symmetry.space_group_name_H-M   'P 1'
#
loop_
_entity.id
_entity.type
_entity.pdbx_description
1 polymer ?
#
loop_
_entity_poly.entity_id
_entity_poly.type
_entity_poly.pdbx_seq_one_letter_code
_entity_poly.pdbx_strand_id
1 'polypeptide(L)'
;MRMRTFVAGQEAHGDIEFAELALGIDVDLFRGPLEFETDGERAAREDAARDILADLRAEAEAGDEIAGWDALYADALTRTVPFLRAARGYRPGTGEAA
;
A
#
# COMPACT_ATOMS: atom_id res chain seq x y z
N MET A 1 -29.33 -5.89 15.14
CA MET A 1 -28.58 -4.62 15.13
C MET A 1 -27.39 -4.78 14.19
N ARG A 2 -27.17 -3.88 13.22
CA ARG A 2 -25.87 -3.79 12.53
C ARG A 2 -24.92 -3.04 13.46
N MET A 3 -23.71 -3.56 13.66
CA MET A 3 -22.66 -2.81 14.35
C MET A 3 -22.15 -1.71 13.44
N ARG A 4 -21.83 -0.55 14.03
CA ARG A 4 -21.17 0.58 13.36
C ARG A 4 -19.79 0.72 13.97
N THR A 5 -18.77 0.85 13.14
CA THR A 5 -17.38 0.94 13.56
C THR A 5 -16.88 2.35 13.34
N PHE A 6 -16.19 2.94 14.31
CA PHE A 6 -15.68 4.30 14.21
C PHE A 6 -14.20 4.37 14.54
N VAL A 7 -13.48 5.23 13.83
CA VAL A 7 -12.08 5.56 14.08
C VAL A 7 -11.92 7.07 14.00
N ALA A 8 -11.36 7.69 15.04
CA ALA A 8 -11.21 9.15 15.13
C ALA A 8 -12.49 9.96 14.80
N GLY A 9 -13.67 9.40 15.08
CA GLY A 9 -14.97 10.03 14.80
C GLY A 9 -15.51 9.84 13.38
N GLN A 10 -14.78 9.17 12.48
CA GLN A 10 -15.24 8.74 11.16
C GLN A 10 -15.85 7.34 11.23
N GLU A 11 -16.94 7.08 10.50
CA GLU A 11 -17.55 5.75 10.40
C GLU A 11 -16.83 4.93 9.32
N ALA A 12 -16.40 3.71 9.65
CA ALA A 12 -15.90 2.76 8.67
C ALA A 12 -17.03 1.85 8.17
N HIS A 13 -17.21 1.77 6.85
CA HIS A 13 -18.22 0.95 6.19
C HIS A 13 -17.72 -0.46 5.83
N GLY A 14 -16.45 -0.77 6.09
CA GLY A 14 -15.87 -2.09 5.90
C GLY A 14 -14.49 -2.21 6.55
N ASP A 15 -13.91 -3.40 6.46
CA ASP A 15 -12.63 -3.72 7.11
C ASP A 15 -11.45 -2.93 6.51
N ILE A 16 -11.49 -2.63 5.21
CA ILE A 16 -10.47 -1.84 4.52
C ILE A 16 -10.48 -0.41 5.02
N GLU A 17 -11.63 0.28 4.94
CA GLU A 17 -11.79 1.65 5.42
C GLU A 17 -11.48 1.76 6.93
N PHE A 18 -11.81 0.73 7.71
CA PHE A 18 -11.41 0.67 9.11
C PHE A 18 -9.88 0.67 9.27
N ALA A 19 -9.17 -0.16 8.51
CA ALA A 19 -7.72 -0.25 8.56
C ALA A 19 -7.07 1.07 8.10
N GLU A 20 -7.57 1.67 7.03
CA GLU A 20 -7.08 2.96 6.52
C GLU A 20 -7.24 4.06 7.55
N LEU A 21 -8.44 4.20 8.13
CA LEU A 21 -8.69 5.22 9.15
C LEU A 21 -7.87 4.97 10.42
N ALA A 22 -7.64 3.71 10.80
CA ALA A 22 -6.89 3.35 12.00
C ALA A 22 -5.38 3.55 11.84
N LEU A 23 -4.86 3.30 10.64
CA LEU A 23 -3.44 3.43 10.33
C LEU A 23 -3.08 4.82 9.79
N GLY A 24 -4.07 5.59 9.31
CA GLY A 24 -3.84 6.87 8.63
C GLY A 24 -3.30 6.73 7.21
N ILE A 25 -3.30 5.52 6.64
CA ILE A 25 -2.63 5.22 5.37
C ILE A 25 -3.36 4.16 4.55
N ASP A 26 -3.44 4.37 3.24
CA ASP A 26 -3.93 3.39 2.27
C ASP A 26 -2.85 2.34 1.99
N VAL A 27 -3.04 1.14 2.55
CA VAL A 27 -2.07 0.04 2.42
C VAL A 27 -1.96 -0.47 0.98
N ASP A 28 -3.08 -0.53 0.27
CA ASP A 28 -3.14 -1.12 -1.08
C ASP A 28 -2.59 -0.16 -2.13
N LEU A 29 -2.67 1.15 -1.90
CA LEU A 29 -1.96 2.15 -2.70
C LEU A 29 -0.45 1.85 -2.77
N PHE A 30 0.21 1.64 -1.64
CA PHE A 30 1.67 1.46 -1.59
C PHE A 30 2.12 0.03 -1.92
N ARG A 31 1.46 -0.98 -1.34
CA ARG A 31 1.81 -2.39 -1.56
C ARG A 31 1.35 -2.91 -2.93
N GLY A 32 0.28 -2.33 -3.45
CA GLY A 32 -0.54 -2.92 -4.50
C GLY A 32 -1.65 -3.82 -3.93
N PRO A 33 -2.78 -3.92 -4.66
CA PRO A 33 -3.92 -4.73 -4.24
C PRO A 33 -3.56 -6.22 -4.25
N LEU A 34 -4.28 -7.00 -3.42
CA LEU A 34 -4.16 -8.48 -3.44
C LEU A 34 -4.83 -9.12 -4.64
N GLU A 35 -5.74 -8.39 -5.27
CA GLU A 35 -6.43 -8.79 -6.48
C GLU A 35 -5.65 -8.42 -7.75
N PHE A 36 -6.22 -8.76 -8.90
CA PHE A 36 -5.57 -8.46 -10.17
C PHE A 36 -5.64 -6.96 -10.46
N GLU A 37 -4.47 -6.37 -10.71
CA GLU A 37 -4.30 -5.05 -11.33
C GLU A 37 -3.68 -5.23 -12.72
N THR A 38 -4.14 -4.44 -13.70
CA THR A 38 -3.49 -4.31 -15.00
C THR A 38 -2.18 -3.53 -14.88
N ASP A 39 -1.32 -3.61 -15.90
CA ASP A 39 -0.06 -2.84 -15.88
C ASP A 39 -0.29 -1.32 -15.92
N GLY A 40 -1.40 -0.87 -16.53
CA GLY A 40 -1.78 0.55 -16.53
C GLY A 40 -2.26 1.03 -15.16
N GLU A 41 -3.12 0.25 -14.50
CA GLU A 41 -3.57 0.54 -13.12
C GLU A 41 -2.39 0.52 -12.15
N ARG A 42 -1.49 -0.46 -12.28
CA ARG A 42 -0.24 -0.51 -11.51
C ARG A 42 0.58 0.76 -11.72
N ALA A 43 0.81 1.15 -12.96
CA ALA A 43 1.64 2.32 -13.26
C ALA A 43 1.03 3.59 -12.65
N ALA A 44 -0.28 3.78 -12.77
CA ALA A 44 -0.98 4.91 -12.17
C ALA A 44 -0.92 4.90 -10.63
N ARG A 45 -1.10 3.72 -10.02
CA ARG A 45 -0.98 3.54 -8.57
C ARG A 45 0.43 3.83 -8.07
N GLU A 46 1.46 3.29 -8.73
CA GLU A 46 2.86 3.53 -8.38
C GLU A 46 3.26 4.99 -8.58
N ASP A 47 2.62 5.69 -9.52
CA ASP A 47 2.78 7.14 -9.72
C ASP A 47 2.22 7.93 -8.54
N ALA A 48 0.95 7.71 -8.21
CA ALA A 48 0.31 8.32 -7.05
C ALA A 48 1.06 8.02 -5.74
N ALA A 49 1.50 6.77 -5.55
CA ALA A 49 2.28 6.38 -4.37
C ALA A 49 3.62 7.11 -4.28
N ARG A 50 4.29 7.37 -5.43
CA ARG A 50 5.54 8.13 -5.47
C ARG A 50 5.33 9.59 -5.11
N ASP A 51 4.27 10.20 -5.61
CA ASP A 51 3.93 11.60 -5.33
C ASP A 51 3.59 11.80 -3.85
N ILE A 52 2.70 10.97 -3.30
CA ILE A 52 2.31 11.05 -1.88
C ILE A 52 3.51 10.78 -0.95
N LEU A 53 4.39 9.84 -1.30
CA LEU A 53 5.60 9.59 -0.52
C LEU A 53 6.58 10.78 -0.55
N ALA A 54 6.62 11.53 -1.65
CA ALA A 54 7.41 12.75 -1.74
C ALA A 54 6.84 13.85 -0.83
N ASP A 55 5.52 14.02 -0.82
CA ASP A 55 4.83 14.98 0.06
C ASP A 55 5.05 14.65 1.54
N LEU A 56 4.84 13.40 1.96
CA LEU A 56 5.08 12.97 3.36
C LEU A 56 6.53 13.23 3.80
N ARG A 57 7.50 13.02 2.91
CA ARG A 57 8.92 13.32 3.21
C ARG A 57 9.18 14.82 3.33
N ALA A 58 8.53 15.63 2.51
CA ALA A 58 8.64 17.08 2.59
C ALA A 58 8.02 17.63 3.89
N GLU A 59 6.89 17.08 4.31
CA GLU A 59 6.26 17.39 5.60
C GLU A 59 7.13 16.97 6.79
N ALA A 60 7.73 15.78 6.71
CA ALA A 60 8.69 15.31 7.71
C ALA A 60 9.90 16.24 7.85
N GLU A 61 10.48 16.68 6.74
CA GLU A 61 11.58 17.66 6.73
C GLU A 61 11.14 19.02 7.27
N ALA A 62 9.87 19.39 7.08
CA ALA A 62 9.28 20.60 7.67
C ALA A 62 9.00 20.47 9.18
N GLY A 63 9.23 19.30 9.77
CA GLY A 63 9.14 19.04 11.20
C GLY A 63 7.89 18.26 11.65
N ASP A 64 7.10 17.72 10.73
CA ASP A 64 5.98 16.85 11.08
C ASP A 64 6.47 15.41 11.34
N GLU A 65 6.58 15.06 12.62
CA GLU A 65 7.04 13.74 13.05
C GLU A 65 6.08 12.62 12.60
N ILE A 66 4.77 12.88 12.56
CA ILE A 66 3.77 11.87 12.16
C ILE A 66 3.94 11.55 10.67
N ALA A 67 4.05 12.57 9.82
CA ALA A 67 4.35 12.38 8.41
C ALA A 67 5.69 11.63 8.19
N GLY A 68 6.67 11.83 9.06
CA GLY A 68 7.91 11.06 9.06
C GLY A 68 7.70 9.57 9.29
N TRP A 69 6.88 9.19 10.28
CA TRP A 69 6.52 7.79 10.54
C TRP A 69 5.71 7.20 9.38
N ASP A 70 4.77 7.96 8.84
CA ASP A 70 3.94 7.54 7.71
C ASP A 70 4.78 7.31 6.46
N ALA A 71 5.74 8.19 6.16
CA ALA A 71 6.68 8.04 5.06
C ALA A 71 7.51 6.75 5.17
N LEU A 72 7.99 6.42 6.38
CA LEU A 72 8.76 5.19 6.61
C LEU A 72 7.91 3.94 6.41
N TYR A 73 6.66 3.96 6.88
CA TYR A 73 5.75 2.83 6.72
C TYR A 73 5.30 2.65 5.27
N ALA A 74 4.93 3.74 4.59
CA ALA A 74 4.62 3.78 3.16
C ALA A 74 5.77 3.20 2.31
N ASP A 75 7.00 3.66 2.54
CA ASP A 75 8.20 3.17 1.85
C ASP A 75 8.42 1.66 2.07
N ALA A 76 8.19 1.16 3.29
CA ALA A 76 8.26 -0.27 3.59
C ALA A 76 7.20 -1.08 2.82
N LEU A 77 5.98 -0.56 2.69
CA LEU A 77 4.90 -1.20 1.93
C LEU A 77 5.24 -1.35 0.45
N THR A 78 5.85 -0.33 -0.18
CA THR A 78 6.26 -0.38 -1.61
C THR A 78 7.27 -1.49 -1.92
N ARG A 79 8.01 -1.96 -0.90
CA ARG A 79 9.00 -3.04 -1.02
C ARG A 79 8.41 -4.42 -0.77
N THR A 80 7.14 -4.49 -0.35
CA THR A 80 6.45 -5.73 -0.06
C THR A 80 5.69 -6.19 -1.31
N VAL A 81 5.93 -7.44 -1.74
CA VAL A 81 5.20 -8.03 -2.87
C VAL A 81 4.31 -9.18 -2.40
N PRO A 82 3.02 -9.24 -2.80
CA PRO A 82 2.17 -10.38 -2.50
C PRO A 82 2.79 -11.68 -3.04
N PHE A 83 2.75 -12.75 -2.24
CA PHE A 83 3.35 -14.04 -2.62
C PHE A 83 2.80 -14.58 -3.96
N LEU A 84 1.50 -14.42 -4.21
CA LEU A 84 0.86 -14.82 -5.47
C LEU A 84 1.45 -14.09 -6.69
N ARG A 85 1.88 -12.84 -6.52
CA ARG A 85 2.56 -12.05 -7.56
C ARG A 85 3.98 -12.56 -7.78
N ALA A 86 4.72 -12.81 -6.70
CA ALA A 86 6.09 -13.33 -6.78
C ALA A 86 6.13 -14.67 -7.55
N ALA A 87 5.16 -15.56 -7.31
CA ALA A 87 5.05 -16.84 -8.00
C ALA A 87 4.77 -16.70 -9.51
N ARG A 88 3.99 -15.70 -9.97
CA ARG A 88 3.73 -15.47 -11.40
C ARG A 88 4.97 -15.00 -12.17
N GLY A 89 5.88 -14.29 -11.52
CA GLY A 89 7.16 -13.89 -12.11
C GLY A 89 8.18 -15.04 -12.18
N TYR A 90 8.01 -16.07 -11.35
CA TYR A 90 8.87 -17.25 -11.34
C TYR A 90 8.47 -18.20 -12.48
N ARG A 91 9.14 -18.09 -13.62
CA ARG A 91 9.21 -19.18 -14.61
C ARG A 91 10.39 -20.08 -14.24
N PRO A 92 10.18 -21.33 -13.80
CA PRO A 92 11.29 -22.26 -13.65
C PRO A 92 11.89 -22.44 -15.04
N GLY A 93 13.15 -22.02 -15.21
CA GLY A 93 13.90 -22.29 -16.43
C GLY A 93 13.90 -23.81 -16.63
N THR A 94 13.39 -24.25 -17.77
CA THR A 94 13.42 -25.65 -18.19
C THR A 94 14.90 -26.07 -18.25
N GLY A 95 15.39 -26.63 -17.15
CA GLY A 95 16.67 -27.31 -17.13
C GLY A 95 16.52 -28.61 -17.91
N GLU A 96 16.82 -28.56 -19.21
CA GLU A 96 17.14 -29.75 -19.98
C GLU A 96 18.35 -30.41 -19.29
N ALA A 97 18.09 -31.48 -18.55
CA ALA A 97 19.12 -32.41 -18.15
C ALA A 97 19.51 -33.22 -19.40
N ALA A 98 20.73 -32.97 -19.87
CA ALA A 98 21.41 -33.75 -20.91
C ALA A 98 21.89 -35.11 -20.40
#